data_AF-D2TX69-F1
#
_entry.id   AF-D2TX69-F1
#
_cell.length_a   1.000
_cell.length_b   1.000
_cell.length_c   1.000
_cell.angle_alpha   90.00
_cell.angle_beta   90.00
_cell.angle_gamma   90.00
#
_symmetry.space_group_name_H-M   'P 1'
#
loop_
_entity.id
_entity.type
_entity.pdbx_description
1 polymer ?
#
loop_
_entity_poly.entity_id
_entity_poly.type
_entity_poly.pdbx_seq_one_letter_code
_entity_poly.pdbx_strand_id
1 'polypeptide(L)' 'MKISLIVPVFNEEEAVPIFYKAVREFNELKQHEVEIVFINDGSKDATESIINALAVSDPARHTIVIYS' A
#
# COMPACT_ATOMS: atom_id res chain seq x y z
N MET A 1 13.30 13.50 2.61
CA MET A 1 13.73 12.15 3.04
C MET A 1 12.88 11.13 2.29
N LYS A 2 13.45 9.97 1.94
CA LYS A 2 12.69 8.84 1.40
C LYS A 2 12.32 7.90 2.54
N ILE A 3 11.08 7.43 2.59
CA ILE A 3 10.57 6.51 3.61
C ILE A 3 9.96 5.32 2.88
N SER A 4 10.37 4.11 3.25
CA SER A 4 9.73 2.88 2.77
C SER A 4 8.94 2.25 3.91
N LEU A 5 7.63 2.13 3.75
CA LEU A 5 6.72 1.47 4.68
C LEU A 5 6.52 0.03 4.22
N ILE A 6 7.02 -0.93 5.00
CA ILE A 6 6.87 -2.36 4.71
C ILE A 6 5.67 -2.87 5.51
N VAL A 7 4.67 -3.41 4.81
CA VAL A 7 3.37 -3.77 5.38
C VAL A 7 3.03 -5.23 5.02
N PRO A 8 3.22 -6.19 5.93
CA PRO A 8 2.73 -7.55 5.72
C PRO A 8 1.20 -7.57 5.77
N VAL A 9 0.58 -8.35 4.88
CA VAL A 9 -0.88 -8.47 4.77
C VAL A 9 -1.29 -9.92 4.54
N PHE A 10 -2.37 -10.34 5.21
CA PHE A 10 -2.99 -11.66 5.03
C PHE A 10 -4.50 -11.56 5.27
N ASN A 11 -5.28 -11.66 4.20
CA ASN A 11 -6.74 -11.49 4.20
C ASN A 11 -7.22 -10.15 4.82
N GLU A 12 -6.70 -9.04 4.30
CA GLU A 12 -6.91 -7.68 4.80
C GLU A 12 -7.67 -6.80 3.78
N GLU A 13 -8.58 -7.39 3.00
CA GLU A 13 -9.28 -6.71 1.90
C GLU A 13 -10.03 -5.43 2.33
N GLU A 14 -10.55 -5.39 3.56
CA GLU A 14 -11.24 -4.22 4.12
C GLU A 14 -10.26 -3.16 4.67
N ALA A 15 -9.12 -3.58 5.20
CA ALA A 15 -8.19 -2.70 5.91
C ALA A 15 -7.23 -1.98 4.96
N VAL A 16 -6.78 -2.64 3.89
CA VAL A 16 -5.81 -2.10 2.92
C VAL A 16 -6.23 -0.73 2.35
N PRO A 17 -7.48 -0.53 1.86
CA PRO A 17 -7.89 0.77 1.33
C PRO A 17 -7.87 1.89 2.37
N ILE A 18 -8.27 1.58 3.60
CA ILE A 18 -8.32 2.53 4.72
C ILE A 18 -6.90 2.95 5.10
N PHE A 19 -5.98 1.98 5.23
CA PHE A 19 -4.57 2.22 5.50
C PHE A 19 -3.93 3.09 4.42
N TYR A 20 -4.09 2.73 3.14
CA TYR A 20 -3.53 3.47 2.02
C TYR A 20 -4.00 4.93 2.03
N LYS A 21 -5.31 5.15 2.22
CA LYS A 21 -5.88 6.50 2.31
C LYS A 21 -5.30 7.28 3.49
N ALA A 22 -5.22 6.68 4.67
CA ALA A 22 -4.68 7.33 5.87
C ALA A 22 -3.23 7.77 5.66
N VAL A 23 -2.38 6.90 5.08
CA VAL A 23 -0.97 7.24 4.78
C VAL A 23 -0.87 8.39 3.77
N ARG A 24 -1.67 8.37 2.71
CA ARG A 24 -1.65 9.41 1.66
C ARG A 24 -2.22 10.75 2.14
N GLU A 25 -3.19 10.73 3.05
CA GLU A 25 -3.81 11.93 3.59
C GLU A 25 -3.04 12.55 4.76
N PHE A 26 -2.12 11.79 5.40
CA PHE A 26 -1.34 12.25 6.54
C PHE A 26 -0.31 13.33 6.16
N ASN A 27 -0.53 14.55 6.64
CA ASN A 27 0.21 15.73 6.20
C ASN A 27 1.72 15.66 6.44
N GLU A 28 2.17 15.01 7.52
CA GLU A 28 3.59 14.88 7.84
C GLU A 28 4.33 13.94 6.89
N LEU A 29 3.62 13.03 6.22
CA LEU A 29 4.18 12.14 5.22
C LEU A 29 4.15 12.76 3.82
N LYS A 30 3.27 13.73 3.55
CA LYS A 30 3.22 14.44 2.25
C LYS A 30 4.48 15.25 1.92
N GLN A 31 5.25 15.62 2.93
CA GLN A 31 6.56 16.27 2.77
C GLN A 31 7.71 15.28 2.47
N HIS A 32 7.41 13.99 2.39
CA HIS A 32 8.37 12.93 2.13
C HIS A 32 7.98 12.12 0.90
N GLU A 33 8.97 11.52 0.26
CA GLU A 33 8.72 10.53 -0.79
C GLU A 33 8.49 9.20 -0.07
N VAL A 34 7.23 8.76 -0.03
CA VAL A 34 6.80 7.57 0.72
C VAL A 34 6.47 6.44 -0.23
N GLU A 35 7.25 5.38 -0.16
CA GLU A 35 7.01 4.09 -0.82
C GLU A 35 6.25 3.15 0.14
N ILE A 36 5.28 2.40 -0.37
CA ILE A 36 4.51 1.43 0.42
C ILE A 36 4.69 0.05 -0.20
N VAL A 37 5.39 -0.84 0.49
CA VAL A 37 5.66 -2.21 0.04
C VAL A 37 4.73 -3.16 0.79
N PHE A 38 3.76 -3.74 0.08
CA PHE A 38 2.87 -4.73 0.65
C PHE A 38 3.46 -6.13 0.45
N ILE A 39 3.61 -6.91 1.52
CA ILE A 39 4.07 -8.30 1.45
C ILE A 39 2.85 -9.19 1.68
N ASN A 40 2.34 -9.81 0.62
CA ASN A 40 1.15 -10.64 0.70
C ASN A 40 1.54 -12.06 1.14
N ASP A 41 1.15 -12.44 2.36
CA ASP A 41 1.47 -13.74 2.96
C ASP A 41 0.48 -14.85 2.53
N GLY A 42 0.17 -14.89 1.23
CA GLY A 42 -0.72 -15.91 0.66
C GLY A 42 -2.22 -15.70 0.93
N SER A 43 -2.69 -14.46 0.91
CA SER A 43 -4.13 -14.13 1.03
C SER A 43 -4.98 -14.91 0.02
N LYS A 44 -6.20 -15.28 0.43
CA LYS A 44 -7.18 -16.02 -0.40
C LYS A 44 -8.42 -15.20 -0.74
N ASP A 45 -8.50 -13.99 -0.22
CA ASP A 45 -9.57 -13.02 -0.45
C ASP A 45 -9.14 -12.00 -1.53
N ALA A 46 -9.81 -10.85 -1.61
CA ALA A 46 -9.51 -9.84 -2.62
C ALA A 46 -8.29 -8.95 -2.31
N THR A 47 -7.55 -9.20 -1.21
CA THR A 47 -6.42 -8.37 -0.75
C THR A 47 -5.45 -8.02 -1.87
N GLU A 48 -4.96 -9.04 -2.60
CA GLU A 48 -3.99 -8.83 -3.68
C GLU A 48 -4.56 -8.00 -4.83
N SER A 49 -5.82 -8.25 -5.21
CA SER A 49 -6.47 -7.52 -6.30
C SER A 49 -6.67 -6.05 -5.94
N ILE A 50 -7.03 -5.77 -4.68
CA ILE A 50 -7.19 -4.40 -4.16
C ILE A 50 -5.85 -3.66 -4.17
N ILE A 51 -4.78 -4.29 -3.68
CA ILE A 51 -3.43 -3.70 -3.68
C ILE A 51 -2.98 -3.38 -5.10
N ASN A 52 -3.20 -4.29 -6.06
CA ASN A 52 -2.89 -4.05 -7.47
C ASN A 52 -3.69 -2.89 -8.06
N ALA A 53 -4.98 -2.76 -7.74
CA ALA A 53 -5.81 -1.64 -8.19
C ALA A 53 -5.31 -0.29 -7.63
N LEU A 54 -4.89 -0.27 -6.36
CA LEU A 54 -4.26 0.90 -5.75
C LEU A 54 -2.94 1.27 -6.44
N ALA A 55 -2.13 0.27 -6.81
CA ALA A 55 -0.86 0.47 -7.53
C ALA A 55 -1.06 1.14 -8.90
N VAL A 56 -2.08 0.73 -9.65
CA VAL A 56 -2.40 1.29 -10.98
C VAL A 56 -2.95 2.71 -10.87
N SER A 57 -3.72 2.99 -9.82
CA SER A 57 -4.37 4.29 -9.62
C SER A 57 -3.48 5.32 -8.94
N ASP A 58 -2.26 4.99 -8.51
CA ASP A 58 -1.33 5.94 -7.88
C ASP A 58 -0.53 6.73 -8.95
N PRO A 59 -0.91 7.99 -9.23
CA PRO A 59 -0.30 8.79 -10.30
C PRO A 59 1.16 9.17 -10.01
N ALA A 60 1.60 9.05 -8.76
CA ALA A 60 2.91 9.49 -8.34
C ALA A 60 3.97 8.37 -8.36
N ARG A 61 3.61 7.15 -8.80
CA ARG A 61 4.50 5.97 -8.83
C ARG A 61 5.23 5.74 -7.51
N HIS A 62 4.60 6.07 -6.39
CA HIS A 62 5.08 5.74 -5.07
C HIS A 62 4.86 4.24 -4.88
N THR A 63 5.85 3.48 -5.36
CA THR A 63 5.81 2.07 -5.69
C THR A 63 5.02 1.24 -4.69
N ILE A 64 3.95 0.61 -5.16
CA ILE A 64 3.33 -0.54 -4.51
C ILE A 64 3.97 -1.78 -5.12
N VAL A 65 4.83 -2.45 -4.35
CA VAL A 65 5.40 -3.75 -4.73
C VAL A 65 4.68 -4.83 -3.93
N ILE A 66 4.17 -5.84 -4.62
CA ILE A 66 3.64 -7.07 -4.01
C ILE A 66 4.72 -8.14 -4.12
N TYR A 67 5.11 -8.70 -2.98
CA TYR A 67 5.86 -9.95 -2.93
C TYR A 67 4.90 -11.05 -2.45
N SER A 68 4.89 -12.18 -3.17
CA SER A 68 4.19 -13.42 -2.83
C SER A 68 5.15 -14.56 -2.52
#